data_AF-A0A8S0T739-F1
#
_entry.id   AF-A0A8S0T739-F1
#
_cell.length_a   1.000
_cell.length_b   1.000
_cell.length_c   1.000
_cell.angle_alpha   90.00
_cell.angle_beta   90.00
_cell.angle_gamma   90.00
#
_symmetry.space_group_name_H-M   'P 1'
#
loop_
_entity.id
_entity.type
_entity.pdbx_description
1 polymer ?
#
loop_
_entity_poly.entity_id
_entity_poly.type
_entity_poly.pdbx_seq_one_letter_code
_entity_poly.pdbx_strand_id
1 'polypeptide(L)'
;MIEIMHYRAFLLEIQKTGINLLPNFMIQPTFRHFQRVTGEQRVNIELPVGTSFYGTGEVSGGLERTGKRIFTWNTDSYGYGVETTSLYQSHPWVLAVLPNGKSLEILADTTKRCEIDLRKTSNIRIVSPSPYPLITFGPFSSTADVLMSFSHAVGTVFMPPKWSLGYQQCRCSYSSDARVREVWPGPCVFPDFTKSEAHSWWASLVKDFVTNGADGLWNDMNEPAVKTETKTMPESNIHRGDLQQGGKQNHSHYHNVYGMLMARSTYEGMKLAKEQKRPFVLTRAGFVGSQRGLADSHIQGQILVDLLGMQHQSC
;
A
#
# COMPACT_ATOMS: atom_id res chain seq x y z
N MET A 1 20.90 -23.81 -21.49
CA MET A 1 21.08 -22.35 -21.52
C MET A 1 19.82 -21.73 -20.96
N ILE A 2 19.86 -21.26 -19.71
CA ILE A 2 18.73 -20.59 -19.05
C ILE A 2 18.91 -19.11 -19.34
N GLU A 3 17.98 -18.55 -20.10
CA GLU A 3 17.93 -17.14 -20.46
C GLU A 3 17.62 -16.33 -19.19
N ILE A 4 18.62 -15.60 -18.69
CA ILE A 4 18.48 -14.68 -17.55
C ILE A 4 17.76 -13.42 -18.08
N MET A 5 16.45 -13.51 -18.20
CA MET A 5 15.59 -12.36 -18.45
C MET A 5 15.67 -11.43 -17.22
N HIS A 6 16.30 -10.26 -17.41
CA HIS A 6 16.32 -9.18 -16.43
C HIS A 6 14.92 -8.58 -16.32
N TYR A 7 14.10 -9.07 -15.38
CA TYR A 7 12.76 -8.52 -15.15
C TYR A 7 12.82 -7.31 -14.23
N ARG A 8 12.52 -6.13 -14.78
CA ARG A 8 12.21 -4.90 -14.03
C ARG A 8 10.81 -5.02 -13.41
N ALA A 9 10.72 -5.49 -12.17
CA ALA A 9 9.62 -5.09 -11.29
C ALA A 9 10.23 -4.17 -10.23
N PHE A 10 9.95 -2.88 -10.44
CA PHE A 10 10.40 -1.72 -9.69
C PHE A 10 9.57 -0.56 -10.25
N LEU A 11 8.23 -0.63 -10.10
CA LEU A 11 7.30 0.34 -10.69
C LEU A 11 7.34 1.72 -10.03
N LEU A 12 8.12 1.86 -8.96
CA LEU A 12 8.76 3.11 -8.60
C LEU A 12 10.23 2.81 -8.43
N GLU A 13 11.02 3.12 -9.46
CA GLU A 13 12.43 3.47 -9.33
C GLU A 13 12.72 3.92 -7.90
N ILE A 14 13.38 3.07 -7.09
CA ILE A 14 14.38 3.59 -6.17
C ILE A 14 15.18 4.48 -7.09
N GLN A 15 15.06 5.78 -6.89
CA GLN A 15 15.97 6.74 -7.48
C GLN A 15 17.36 6.24 -7.15
N LYS A 16 17.97 5.58 -8.14
CA LYS A 16 19.32 5.05 -8.08
C LYS A 16 20.24 6.24 -8.23
N THR A 17 20.30 7.04 -7.19
CA THR A 17 21.34 8.03 -6.92
C THR A 17 21.64 7.95 -5.42
N GLY A 18 22.50 6.99 -5.06
CA GLY A 18 23.39 7.17 -3.92
C GLY A 18 22.92 6.76 -2.52
N ILE A 19 22.14 5.67 -2.36
CA ILE A 19 22.10 5.00 -1.04
C ILE A 19 23.12 3.88 -1.06
N ASN A 20 24.26 4.11 -0.41
CA ASN A 20 25.16 3.04 0.04
C ASN A 20 24.36 2.12 0.96
N LEU A 21 23.78 1.06 0.39
CA LEU A 21 23.38 -0.11 1.18
C LEU A 21 24.65 -0.54 1.91
N LEU A 22 24.62 -0.58 3.26
CA LEU A 22 25.76 -1.00 4.08
C LEU A 22 26.38 -2.28 3.47
N PRO A 23 27.71 -2.47 3.57
CA PRO A 23 28.48 -3.42 2.75
C PRO A 23 28.10 -4.92 2.88
N ASN A 24 27.06 -5.29 3.63
CA ASN A 24 26.65 -6.67 3.90
C ASN A 24 25.18 -6.99 3.55
N PHE A 25 24.44 -6.12 2.85
CA PHE A 25 23.06 -6.43 2.42
C PHE A 25 23.05 -7.22 1.10
N MET A 26 23.06 -8.54 1.17
CA MET A 26 22.75 -9.38 0.01
C MET A 26 21.26 -9.68 -0.06
N ILE A 27 20.54 -9.02 -0.97
CA ILE A 27 19.21 -9.45 -1.40
C ILE A 27 19.41 -10.73 -2.22
N GLN A 28 19.19 -11.88 -1.59
CA GLN A 28 19.24 -13.18 -2.27
C GLN A 28 17.80 -13.56 -2.66
N PRO A 29 17.40 -13.48 -3.94
CA PRO A 29 16.12 -14.03 -4.37
C PRO A 29 16.20 -15.56 -4.22
N THR A 30 15.65 -16.08 -3.13
CA THR A 30 15.60 -17.52 -2.88
C THR A 30 14.47 -18.12 -3.71
N PHE A 31 14.81 -18.61 -4.90
CA PHE A 31 13.84 -19.26 -5.78
C PHE A 31 13.56 -20.69 -5.31
N ARG A 32 12.54 -20.92 -4.48
CA ARG A 32 12.11 -22.28 -4.09
C ARG A 32 10.69 -22.54 -4.61
N HIS A 33 10.58 -23.47 -5.56
CA HIS A 33 9.35 -23.99 -6.20
C HIS A 33 8.35 -22.96 -6.75
N PHE A 34 8.50 -22.63 -8.04
CA PHE A 34 7.50 -21.88 -8.81
C PHE A 34 6.70 -22.82 -9.69
N GLN A 35 5.38 -22.67 -9.65
CA GLN A 35 4.52 -23.20 -10.70
C GLN A 35 3.89 -22.02 -11.43
N ARG A 36 4.20 -21.90 -12.72
CA ARG A 36 3.46 -21.01 -13.62
C ARG A 36 2.29 -21.81 -14.18
N VAL A 37 1.09 -21.42 -13.79
CA VAL A 37 -0.16 -21.87 -14.42
C VAL A 37 -0.58 -20.73 -15.36
N THR A 38 -1.23 -20.99 -16.48
CA THR A 38 -1.54 -19.98 -17.51
C THR A 38 -2.08 -18.67 -16.89
N GLY A 39 -1.30 -17.58 -16.97
CA GLY A 39 -1.65 -16.26 -16.42
C GLY A 39 -1.35 -16.02 -14.93
N GLU A 40 -1.02 -17.05 -14.14
CA GLU A 40 -0.80 -16.99 -12.70
C GLU A 40 0.58 -17.52 -12.28
N GLN A 41 1.14 -16.93 -11.22
CA GLN A 41 2.35 -17.43 -10.56
C GLN A 41 2.00 -17.85 -9.13
N ARG A 42 2.29 -19.13 -8.83
CA ARG A 42 2.07 -19.75 -7.52
C ARG A 42 3.41 -20.08 -6.90
N VAL A 43 3.63 -19.62 -5.67
CA VAL A 43 4.85 -19.86 -4.92
C VAL A 43 4.51 -20.52 -3.60
N ASN A 44 5.23 -21.59 -3.26
CA ASN A 44 5.10 -22.28 -1.99
C ASN A 44 6.45 -22.28 -1.29
N ILE A 45 6.48 -21.74 -0.07
CA ILE A 45 7.69 -21.60 0.73
C ILE A 45 7.48 -22.40 2.00
N GLU A 46 8.29 -23.46 2.16
CA GLU A 46 8.25 -24.32 3.34
C GLU A 46 9.29 -23.84 4.36
N LEU A 47 8.86 -23.74 5.61
CA LEU A 47 9.62 -23.25 6.75
C LEU A 47 9.59 -24.28 7.89
N PRO A 48 10.49 -24.18 8.88
CA PRO A 48 10.52 -25.09 10.02
C PRO A 48 9.18 -25.17 10.78
N VAL A 49 8.82 -26.37 11.25
CA VAL A 49 7.61 -26.60 12.05
C VAL A 49 7.63 -25.73 13.31
N GLY A 50 6.52 -25.02 13.57
CA GLY A 50 6.40 -24.08 14.68
C GLY A 50 6.70 -22.62 14.30
N THR A 51 6.90 -22.33 13.01
CA THR A 51 6.97 -20.95 12.51
C THR A 51 5.61 -20.26 12.65
N SER A 52 5.59 -19.05 13.21
CA SER A 52 4.41 -18.17 13.25
C SER A 52 4.50 -17.05 12.20
N PHE A 53 3.35 -16.61 11.71
CA PHE A 53 3.25 -15.64 10.60
C PHE A 53 2.57 -14.34 11.01
N TYR A 54 3.05 -13.22 10.47
CA TYR A 54 2.58 -11.85 10.73
C TYR A 54 2.61 -11.02 9.44
N GLY A 55 2.02 -9.81 9.48
CA GLY A 55 1.99 -8.90 8.33
C GLY A 55 0.73 -9.02 7.50
N THR A 56 0.86 -8.93 6.17
CA THR A 56 -0.23 -9.11 5.19
C THR A 56 -1.43 -8.18 5.40
N GLY A 57 -1.20 -6.99 5.94
CA GLY A 57 -2.26 -6.01 6.15
C GLY A 57 -2.89 -5.53 4.84
N GLU A 58 -4.07 -4.93 4.86
CA GLU A 58 -4.90 -4.63 6.03
C GLU A 58 -6.06 -5.64 6.15
N VAL A 59 -6.13 -6.34 7.29
CA VAL A 59 -7.17 -7.32 7.59
C VAL A 59 -7.52 -7.30 9.08
N SER A 60 -8.76 -7.67 9.41
CA SER A 60 -9.27 -7.71 10.77
C SER A 60 -8.67 -8.88 11.59
N GLY A 61 -8.93 -8.89 12.90
CA GLY A 61 -8.52 -9.96 13.82
C GLY A 61 -7.15 -9.73 14.47
N GLY A 62 -6.67 -10.76 15.19
CA GLY A 62 -5.44 -10.68 15.98
C GLY A 62 -4.17 -10.55 15.13
N LEU A 63 -3.09 -10.03 15.73
CA LEU A 63 -1.82 -9.72 15.05
C LEU A 63 -1.22 -10.92 14.29
N GLU A 64 -1.30 -12.11 14.87
CA GLU A 64 -0.81 -13.34 14.26
C GLU A 64 -1.74 -13.82 13.12
N ARG A 65 -1.13 -14.19 11.99
CA ARG A 65 -1.77 -14.60 10.74
C ARG A 65 -1.63 -16.10 10.44
N THR A 66 -1.01 -16.87 11.33
CA THR A 66 -0.96 -18.33 11.22
C THR A 66 -2.37 -18.91 11.12
N GLY A 67 -2.61 -19.79 10.16
CA GLY A 67 -3.94 -20.37 9.96
C GLY A 67 -4.91 -19.48 9.17
N LYS A 68 -4.48 -18.33 8.64
CA LYS A 68 -5.33 -17.39 7.90
C LYS A 68 -5.09 -17.44 6.40
N ARG A 69 -6.09 -17.00 5.64
CA ARG A 69 -6.03 -16.77 4.19
C ARG A 69 -6.46 -15.33 3.94
N ILE A 70 -5.62 -14.58 3.25
CA ILE A 70 -5.72 -13.14 3.11
C ILE A 70 -5.62 -12.77 1.63
N PHE A 71 -6.34 -11.73 1.23
CA PHE A 71 -6.24 -11.15 -0.11
C PHE A 71 -5.78 -9.71 0.00
N THR A 72 -4.79 -9.33 -0.81
CA THR A 72 -4.39 -7.93 -0.95
C THR A 72 -5.18 -7.30 -2.11
N TRP A 73 -6.30 -6.68 -1.76
CA TRP A 73 -7.18 -6.01 -2.71
C TRP A 73 -7.97 -4.87 -2.06
N ASN A 74 -7.56 -3.62 -2.28
CA ASN A 74 -8.14 -2.46 -1.59
C ASN A 74 -9.67 -2.39 -1.78
N THR A 75 -10.43 -2.52 -0.70
CA THR A 75 -11.89 -2.66 -0.73
C THR A 75 -12.53 -1.80 0.35
N ASP A 76 -13.58 -1.07 -0.02
CA ASP A 76 -14.42 -0.35 0.93
C ASP A 76 -15.28 -1.33 1.73
N SER A 77 -14.68 -1.85 2.80
CA SER A 77 -15.26 -2.88 3.65
C SER A 77 -15.82 -2.30 4.94
N TYR A 78 -16.69 -1.30 4.86
CA TYR A 78 -17.40 -0.78 6.03
C TYR A 78 -18.13 -1.89 6.82
N GLY A 79 -18.07 -1.84 8.15
CA GLY A 79 -18.68 -2.84 9.04
C GLY A 79 -18.00 -4.22 8.96
N TYR A 80 -16.69 -4.26 8.69
CA TYR A 80 -15.93 -5.50 8.57
C TYR A 80 -15.99 -6.35 9.85
N GLY A 81 -15.97 -7.67 9.67
CA GLY A 81 -15.92 -8.65 10.75
C GLY A 81 -14.63 -9.48 10.70
N VAL A 82 -14.53 -10.47 11.57
CA VAL A 82 -13.38 -11.40 11.64
C VAL A 82 -13.18 -12.25 10.36
N GLU A 83 -14.23 -12.37 9.54
CA GLU A 83 -14.21 -13.09 8.27
C GLU A 83 -13.89 -12.18 7.07
N THR A 84 -13.72 -10.87 7.27
CA THR A 84 -13.39 -9.95 6.19
C THR A 84 -11.93 -10.15 5.77
N THR A 85 -11.73 -10.56 4.52
CA THR A 85 -10.43 -11.02 4.01
C THR A 85 -9.61 -9.94 3.27
N SER A 86 -10.18 -8.76 3.06
CA SER A 86 -9.50 -7.58 2.53
C SER A 86 -10.18 -6.29 2.98
N LEU A 87 -9.38 -5.30 3.37
CA LEU A 87 -9.82 -3.97 3.81
C LEU A 87 -9.24 -2.92 2.86
N TYR A 88 -8.89 -1.74 3.36
CA TYR A 88 -8.60 -0.57 2.55
C TYR A 88 -7.19 -0.60 1.96
N GLN A 89 -6.29 -1.42 2.50
CA GLN A 89 -4.89 -1.45 2.10
C GLN A 89 -4.36 -2.83 1.74
N SER A 90 -3.30 -2.82 0.93
CA SER A 90 -2.65 -4.01 0.41
C SER A 90 -1.15 -4.01 0.69
N HIS A 91 -0.73 -4.95 1.53
CA HIS A 91 0.66 -5.15 1.93
C HIS A 91 1.09 -6.59 1.65
N PRO A 92 1.56 -6.92 0.43
CA PRO A 92 1.83 -8.29 -0.01
C PRO A 92 3.13 -8.88 0.57
N TRP A 93 3.35 -8.75 1.87
CA TRP A 93 4.50 -9.29 2.59
C TRP A 93 4.10 -10.10 3.81
N VAL A 94 4.90 -11.13 4.12
CA VAL A 94 4.74 -12.01 5.28
C VAL A 94 6.00 -11.96 6.11
N LEU A 95 5.88 -11.63 7.39
CA LEU A 95 6.92 -11.82 8.38
C LEU A 95 6.77 -13.20 9.02
N ALA A 96 7.82 -13.99 8.99
CA ALA A 96 7.89 -15.32 9.60
C ALA A 96 8.86 -15.31 10.78
N VAL A 97 8.37 -15.70 11.97
CA VAL A 97 9.18 -15.90 13.17
C VAL A 97 9.42 -17.39 13.34
N LEU A 98 10.69 -17.80 13.25
CA LEU A 98 11.10 -19.19 13.28
C LEU A 98 11.15 -19.72 14.73
N PRO A 99 11.05 -21.05 14.93
CA PRO A 99 11.12 -21.67 16.26
C PRO A 99 12.40 -21.37 17.05
N ASN A 100 13.49 -21.03 16.36
CA ASN A 100 14.77 -20.67 16.97
C ASN A 100 14.89 -19.18 17.33
N GLY A 101 13.79 -18.41 17.23
CA GLY A 101 13.73 -16.98 17.50
C GLY A 101 14.21 -16.09 16.35
N LYS A 102 14.85 -16.64 15.30
CA LYS A 102 15.21 -15.87 14.11
C LYS A 102 13.96 -15.49 13.33
N SER A 103 14.02 -14.39 12.60
CA SER A 103 12.89 -13.90 11.80
C SER A 103 13.34 -13.61 10.36
N LEU A 104 12.44 -13.78 9.41
CA LEU A 104 12.62 -13.35 8.02
C LEU A 104 11.32 -12.76 7.47
N GLU A 105 11.43 -11.94 6.43
CA GLU A 105 10.27 -11.40 5.72
C GLU A 105 10.33 -11.73 4.24
N ILE A 106 9.16 -11.94 3.64
CA ILE A 106 8.99 -12.28 2.24
C ILE A 106 7.98 -11.33 1.64
N LEU A 107 8.42 -10.49 0.71
CA LEU A 107 7.60 -9.57 -0.06
C LEU A 107 7.35 -10.15 -1.45
N ALA A 108 6.08 -10.23 -1.85
CA ALA A 108 5.67 -10.40 -3.23
C ALA A 108 5.49 -9.02 -3.87
N ASP A 109 6.42 -8.65 -4.75
CA ASP A 109 6.40 -7.34 -5.40
C ASP A 109 5.41 -7.33 -6.58
N THR A 110 4.13 -7.22 -6.24
CA THR A 110 3.01 -7.17 -7.18
C THR A 110 1.95 -6.19 -6.69
N THR A 111 1.54 -5.28 -7.56
CA THR A 111 0.43 -4.35 -7.32
C THR A 111 -0.93 -4.98 -7.64
N LYS A 112 -0.94 -6.14 -8.30
CA LYS A 112 -2.16 -6.86 -8.67
C LYS A 112 -2.74 -7.56 -7.44
N ARG A 113 -3.97 -8.04 -7.58
CA ARG A 113 -4.59 -8.92 -6.58
C ARG A 113 -3.65 -10.07 -6.23
N CYS A 114 -3.39 -10.26 -4.94
CA CYS A 114 -2.54 -11.32 -4.43
C CYS A 114 -3.28 -12.07 -3.32
N GLU A 115 -3.25 -13.39 -3.39
CA GLU A 115 -3.68 -14.28 -2.32
C GLU A 115 -2.46 -14.73 -1.53
N ILE A 116 -2.57 -14.68 -0.21
CA ILE A 116 -1.57 -15.21 0.73
C ILE A 116 -2.28 -16.20 1.65
N ASP A 117 -1.95 -17.48 1.50
CA ASP A 117 -2.53 -18.59 2.26
C ASP A 117 -1.50 -19.16 3.24
N LEU A 118 -1.82 -19.03 4.53
CA LEU A 118 -1.00 -19.41 5.67
C LEU A 118 -1.67 -20.52 6.50
N ARG A 119 -2.66 -21.21 5.92
CA ARG A 119 -3.43 -22.28 6.59
C ARG A 119 -2.64 -23.59 6.73
N LYS A 120 -1.76 -23.88 5.77
CA LYS A 120 -0.89 -25.06 5.83
C LYS A 120 0.24 -24.81 6.84
N THR A 121 0.43 -25.74 7.76
CA THR A 121 1.45 -25.65 8.80
C THR A 121 2.82 -25.34 8.20
N SER A 122 3.43 -24.25 8.69
CA SER A 122 4.80 -23.82 8.32
C SER A 122 5.02 -23.66 6.81
N ASN A 123 3.96 -23.27 6.11
CA ASN A 123 4.02 -23.00 4.68
C ASN A 123 3.38 -21.65 4.38
N ILE A 124 4.07 -20.87 3.54
CA ILE A 124 3.55 -19.66 2.94
C ILE A 124 3.23 -19.98 1.48
N ARG A 125 1.97 -19.83 1.09
CA ARG A 125 1.55 -19.93 -0.30
C ARG A 125 1.11 -18.56 -0.81
N ILE A 126 1.73 -18.11 -1.90
CA ILE A 126 1.43 -16.82 -2.55
C ILE A 126 0.95 -17.08 -3.97
N VAL A 127 -0.17 -16.48 -4.35
CA VAL A 127 -0.77 -16.59 -5.70
C VAL A 127 -1.14 -15.21 -6.20
N SER A 128 -0.61 -14.83 -7.37
CA SER A 128 -0.95 -13.58 -8.04
C SER A 128 -0.72 -13.71 -9.55
N PRO A 129 -1.33 -12.86 -10.41
CA PRO A 129 -1.06 -12.90 -11.84
C PRO A 129 0.43 -12.76 -12.16
N SER A 130 0.93 -13.60 -13.07
CA SER A 130 2.35 -13.69 -13.42
C SER A 130 2.80 -12.53 -14.34
N PRO A 131 4.10 -12.15 -14.31
CA PRO A 131 5.13 -12.49 -13.32
C PRO A 131 5.25 -11.43 -12.21
N TYR A 132 5.77 -11.83 -11.05
CA TYR A 132 6.21 -10.92 -9.99
C TYR A 132 7.42 -11.52 -9.25
N PRO A 133 8.40 -10.72 -8.80
CA PRO A 133 9.49 -11.25 -8.00
C PRO A 133 9.09 -11.45 -6.54
N LEU A 134 9.81 -12.36 -5.88
CA LEU A 134 9.83 -12.49 -4.43
C LEU A 134 11.13 -11.93 -3.89
N ILE A 135 11.00 -11.09 -2.87
CA ILE A 135 12.12 -10.45 -2.20
C ILE A 135 12.13 -10.97 -0.76
N THR A 136 13.28 -11.48 -0.31
CA THR A 136 13.44 -12.02 1.05
C THR A 136 14.39 -11.13 1.85
N PHE A 137 13.99 -10.82 3.08
CA PHE A 137 14.80 -10.08 4.04
C PHE A 137 15.14 -10.99 5.22
N GLY A 138 16.43 -11.20 5.48
CA GLY A 138 16.92 -12.08 6.55
C GLY A 138 17.31 -13.48 6.07
N PRO A 139 17.39 -14.48 6.97
CA PRO A 139 16.95 -14.43 8.36
C PRO A 139 17.87 -13.60 9.27
N PHE A 140 17.29 -12.84 10.19
CA PHE A 140 17.98 -12.07 11.23
C PHE A 140 17.69 -12.65 12.63
N SER A 141 18.52 -12.32 13.62
CA SER A 141 18.34 -12.73 15.02
C SER A 141 17.22 -11.99 15.74
N SER A 142 16.82 -10.81 15.26
CA SER A 142 15.75 -9.99 15.82
C SER A 142 14.73 -9.65 14.76
N THR A 143 13.44 -9.67 15.13
CA THR A 143 12.35 -9.18 14.29
C THR A 143 12.52 -7.69 13.95
N ALA A 144 13.10 -6.90 14.86
CA ALA A 144 13.35 -5.49 14.61
C ALA A 144 14.34 -5.26 13.45
N ASP A 145 15.37 -6.10 13.34
CA ASP A 145 16.36 -6.00 12.25
C ASP A 145 15.73 -6.33 10.89
N VAL A 146 14.80 -7.29 10.85
CA VAL A 146 14.02 -7.61 9.65
C VAL A 146 13.20 -6.38 9.22
N LEU A 147 12.44 -5.80 10.14
CA LEU A 147 11.59 -4.64 9.86
C LEU A 147 12.41 -3.41 9.45
N MET A 148 13.58 -3.21 10.06
CA MET A 148 14.51 -2.16 9.65
C MET A 148 15.00 -2.40 8.22
N SER A 149 15.46 -3.61 7.90
CA SER A 149 15.89 -3.97 6.54
C SER A 149 14.77 -3.80 5.52
N PHE A 150 13.53 -4.18 5.87
CA PHE A 150 12.36 -3.99 5.02
C PHE A 150 12.06 -2.51 4.80
N SER A 151 12.07 -1.70 5.87
CA SER A 151 11.82 -0.26 5.79
C SER A 151 12.82 0.48 4.89
N HIS A 152 14.07 0.03 4.81
CA HIS A 152 15.04 0.59 3.87
C HIS A 152 14.69 0.30 2.41
N ALA A 153 13.99 -0.79 2.12
CA ALA A 153 13.55 -1.12 0.76
C ALA A 153 12.25 -0.40 0.38
N VAL A 154 11.26 -0.37 1.28
CA VAL A 154 9.92 0.17 0.97
C VAL A 154 9.72 1.63 1.38
N GLY A 155 10.67 2.18 2.15
CA GLY A 155 10.63 3.55 2.67
C GLY A 155 10.35 3.60 4.17
N THR A 156 11.04 4.51 4.84
CA THR A 156 10.87 4.76 6.27
C THR A 156 9.66 5.66 6.53
N VAL A 157 9.11 5.55 7.75
CA VAL A 157 8.03 6.41 8.20
C VAL A 157 8.52 7.84 8.26
N PHE A 158 7.74 8.74 7.68
CA PHE A 158 8.01 10.17 7.77
C PHE A 158 7.82 10.76 9.17
N MET A 159 8.61 11.79 9.48
CA MET A 159 8.44 12.61 10.67
C MET A 159 7.27 13.61 10.57
N PRO A 160 6.12 13.35 11.20
CA PRO A 160 4.92 14.18 11.06
C PRO A 160 5.11 15.63 11.55
N PRO A 161 4.24 16.58 11.16
CA PRO A 161 4.19 17.88 11.82
C PRO A 161 3.71 17.70 13.28
N LYS A 162 4.33 18.41 14.22
CA LYS A 162 4.11 18.23 15.67
C LYS A 162 2.63 18.31 16.07
N TRP A 163 1.85 19.21 15.45
CA TRP A 163 0.44 19.39 15.77
C TRP A 163 -0.42 18.15 15.47
N SER A 164 -0.02 17.30 14.52
CA SER A 164 -0.78 16.10 14.15
C SER A 164 -0.74 14.99 15.22
N LEU A 165 0.21 15.07 16.15
CA LEU A 165 0.30 14.20 17.33
C LEU A 165 -0.67 14.64 18.45
N GLY A 166 -1.30 15.81 18.29
CA GLY A 166 -2.36 16.27 19.19
C GLY A 166 -3.67 15.53 18.95
N TYR A 167 -4.64 15.77 19.84
CA TYR A 167 -6.00 15.24 19.70
C TYR A 167 -6.70 15.81 18.46
N GLN A 168 -7.36 14.95 17.68
CA GLN A 168 -8.12 15.32 16.49
C GLN A 168 -9.58 14.92 16.66
N GLN A 169 -10.50 15.86 16.46
CA GLN A 169 -11.94 15.62 16.46
C GLN A 169 -12.48 15.65 15.03
N CYS A 170 -13.24 14.62 14.66
CA CYS A 170 -13.98 14.56 13.40
C CYS A 170 -15.36 13.92 13.63
N ARG A 171 -16.29 14.15 12.69
CA ARG A 171 -17.59 13.45 12.62
C ARG A 171 -18.02 13.37 11.16
N CYS A 172 -18.65 12.26 10.76
CA CYS A 172 -19.34 12.07 9.48
C CYS A 172 -20.54 13.01 9.47
N SER A 173 -20.27 14.28 9.14
CA SER A 173 -21.14 15.45 9.23
C SER A 173 -21.21 16.18 10.59
N TYR A 174 -21.18 17.51 10.51
CA TYR A 174 -21.66 18.43 11.55
C TYR A 174 -23.08 18.97 11.23
N SER A 175 -23.67 18.52 10.13
CA SER A 175 -25.06 18.76 9.67
C SER A 175 -25.91 17.48 9.77
N SER A 176 -27.22 17.54 9.52
CA SER A 176 -28.08 16.34 9.47
C SER A 176 -27.72 15.39 8.32
N ASP A 177 -28.05 14.10 8.45
CA ASP A 177 -27.84 13.07 7.43
C ASP A 177 -28.52 13.41 6.09
N ALA A 178 -29.70 14.03 6.15
CA ALA A 178 -30.42 14.50 4.97
C ALA A 178 -29.59 15.49 4.13
N ARG A 179 -28.93 16.46 4.79
CA ARG A 179 -28.11 17.47 4.12
C ARG A 179 -26.81 16.89 3.57
N VAL A 180 -26.25 15.88 4.22
CA VAL A 180 -25.05 15.18 3.73
C VAL A 180 -25.34 14.39 2.47
N ARG A 181 -26.47 13.68 2.43
CA ARG A 181 -26.90 12.91 1.26
C ARG A 181 -27.21 13.80 0.05
N GLU A 182 -27.64 15.03 0.27
CA GLU A 182 -27.84 16.04 -0.79
C GLU A 182 -26.50 16.54 -1.37
N VAL A 183 -25.43 16.57 -0.57
CA VAL A 183 -24.14 17.19 -0.92
C VAL A 183 -23.12 16.21 -1.50
N TRP A 184 -23.20 14.91 -1.19
CA TRP A 184 -22.36 13.92 -1.87
C TRP A 184 -22.69 13.91 -3.36
N PRO A 185 -21.71 14.16 -4.24
CA PRO A 185 -21.98 14.33 -5.66
C PRO A 185 -22.56 13.03 -6.24
N GLY A 186 -23.55 13.18 -7.12
CA GLY A 186 -24.19 12.09 -7.86
C GLY A 186 -23.22 11.44 -8.86
N PRO A 187 -23.49 11.46 -10.17
CA PRO A 187 -22.54 10.95 -11.16
C PRO A 187 -21.17 11.64 -11.04
N CYS A 188 -20.11 10.85 -10.90
CA CYS A 188 -18.72 11.32 -10.73
C CYS A 188 -17.78 10.62 -11.71
N VAL A 189 -16.61 11.22 -11.92
CA VAL A 189 -15.49 10.61 -12.65
C VAL A 189 -14.30 10.44 -11.71
N PHE A 190 -13.44 9.46 -11.98
CA PHE A 190 -12.24 9.17 -11.20
C PHE A 190 -11.02 9.77 -11.90
N PRO A 191 -10.22 10.61 -11.22
CA PRO A 191 -8.94 11.05 -11.76
C PRO A 191 -8.01 9.86 -11.99
N ASP A 192 -7.28 9.87 -13.10
CA ASP A 192 -6.27 8.85 -13.40
C ASP A 192 -4.92 9.26 -12.81
N PHE A 193 -4.70 8.99 -11.52
CA PHE A 193 -3.47 9.35 -10.81
C PHE A 193 -2.19 8.64 -11.32
N THR A 194 -2.31 7.77 -12.32
CA THR A 194 -1.15 7.18 -13.03
C THR A 194 -0.56 8.16 -14.07
N LYS A 195 -1.25 9.28 -14.32
CA LYS A 195 -0.85 10.34 -15.24
C LYS A 195 -0.30 11.56 -14.52
N SER A 196 0.85 12.05 -14.94
CA SER A 196 1.46 13.29 -14.44
C SER A 196 0.59 14.52 -14.66
N GLU A 197 -0.24 14.57 -15.71
CA GLU A 197 -1.16 15.68 -15.93
C GLU A 197 -2.30 15.68 -14.90
N ALA A 198 -2.85 14.51 -14.56
CA ALA A 198 -3.87 14.39 -13.52
C ALA A 198 -3.28 14.69 -12.13
N HIS A 199 -2.06 14.22 -11.88
CA HIS A 199 -1.29 14.57 -10.69
C HIS A 199 -1.12 16.10 -10.57
N SER A 200 -0.67 16.77 -11.63
CA SER A 200 -0.44 18.22 -11.64
C SER A 200 -1.74 19.02 -11.45
N TRP A 201 -2.82 18.58 -12.10
CA TRP A 201 -4.16 19.15 -11.90
C TRP A 201 -4.66 18.98 -10.47
N TRP A 202 -4.49 17.80 -9.87
CA TRP A 202 -4.88 17.58 -8.48
C TRP A 202 -4.05 18.43 -7.51
N ALA A 203 -2.74 18.48 -7.73
CA ALA A 203 -1.81 19.24 -6.92
C ALA A 203 -2.12 20.75 -6.94
N SER A 204 -2.58 21.30 -8.08
CA SER A 204 -3.00 22.70 -8.15
C SER A 204 -4.27 22.98 -7.33
N LEU A 205 -5.26 22.07 -7.35
CA LEU A 205 -6.45 22.19 -6.52
C LEU A 205 -6.10 22.13 -5.02
N VAL A 206 -5.23 21.19 -4.63
CA VAL A 206 -4.79 21.05 -3.23
C VAL A 206 -4.02 22.29 -2.79
N LYS A 207 -3.19 22.87 -3.67
CA LYS A 207 -2.48 24.11 -3.38
C LYS A 207 -3.44 25.23 -2.97
N ASP A 208 -4.55 25.37 -3.67
CA ASP A 208 -5.55 26.39 -3.39
C ASP A 208 -6.20 26.18 -2.01
N PHE A 209 -6.54 24.95 -1.63
CA PHE A 209 -7.07 24.64 -0.29
C PHE A 209 -6.08 25.00 0.83
N VAL A 210 -4.81 24.63 0.67
CA VAL A 210 -3.77 24.91 1.69
C VAL A 210 -3.46 26.40 1.79
N THR A 211 -3.53 27.11 0.67
CA THR A 211 -3.38 28.57 0.64
C THR A 211 -4.52 29.26 1.37
N ASN A 212 -5.73 28.68 1.31
CA ASN A 212 -6.92 29.15 2.03
C ASN A 212 -7.01 28.69 3.50
N GLY A 213 -5.94 28.09 4.04
CA GLY A 213 -5.82 27.82 5.48
C GLY A 213 -5.92 26.35 5.90
N ALA A 214 -6.11 25.41 4.97
CA ALA A 214 -6.02 23.99 5.31
C ALA A 214 -4.58 23.60 5.72
N ASP A 215 -4.43 22.93 6.86
CA ASP A 215 -3.13 22.49 7.39
C ASP A 215 -2.80 21.02 7.09
N GLY A 216 -3.82 20.25 6.71
CA GLY A 216 -3.75 18.84 6.36
C GLY A 216 -4.96 18.45 5.51
N LEU A 217 -4.86 17.33 4.78
CA LEU A 217 -5.95 16.80 3.96
C LEU A 217 -6.19 15.32 4.27
N TRP A 218 -7.45 14.93 4.25
CA TRP A 218 -7.87 13.53 4.34
C TRP A 218 -8.39 13.06 2.98
N ASN A 219 -7.73 12.06 2.40
CA ASN A 219 -8.16 11.34 1.20
C ASN A 219 -8.96 10.11 1.61
N ASP A 220 -10.26 10.17 1.38
CA ASP A 220 -11.21 9.11 1.65
C ASP A 220 -11.76 8.52 0.35
N MET A 221 -12.41 7.35 0.42
CA MET A 221 -13.06 6.69 -0.73
C MET A 221 -12.10 6.28 -1.87
N ASN A 222 -10.81 6.18 -1.59
CA ASN A 222 -9.75 6.11 -2.59
C ASN A 222 -9.18 4.70 -2.82
N GLU A 223 -9.96 3.66 -2.54
CA GLU A 223 -9.64 2.28 -2.91
C GLU A 223 -9.43 2.07 -4.41
N PRO A 224 -10.23 2.62 -5.36
CA PRO A 224 -11.36 3.58 -5.27
C PRO A 224 -12.73 2.93 -5.04
N ALA A 225 -13.52 3.53 -4.15
CA ALA A 225 -14.86 3.04 -3.82
C ALA A 225 -15.89 3.39 -4.90
N VAL A 226 -16.66 2.38 -5.32
CA VAL A 226 -17.80 2.54 -6.22
C VAL A 226 -18.99 1.79 -5.63
N LYS A 227 -20.20 2.33 -5.74
CA LYS A 227 -21.44 1.66 -5.28
C LYS A 227 -21.86 0.54 -6.24
N THR A 228 -21.03 -0.50 -6.35
CA THR A 228 -21.23 -1.72 -7.14
C THR A 228 -21.08 -2.96 -6.25
N GLU A 229 -21.44 -4.14 -6.77
CA GLU A 229 -21.24 -5.42 -6.07
C GLU A 229 -19.76 -5.65 -5.69
N THR A 230 -18.84 -5.30 -6.58
CA THR A 230 -17.39 -5.40 -6.36
C THR A 230 -16.84 -4.27 -5.48
N LYS A 231 -17.66 -3.27 -5.14
CA LYS A 231 -17.32 -2.08 -4.36
C LYS A 231 -16.18 -1.21 -4.92
N THR A 232 -15.78 -1.46 -6.16
CA THR A 232 -14.74 -0.71 -6.86
C THR A 232 -15.00 -0.68 -8.36
N MET A 233 -14.16 0.03 -9.12
CA MET A 233 -14.27 0.12 -10.56
C MET A 233 -13.90 -1.21 -11.24
N PRO A 234 -14.44 -1.51 -12.44
CA PRO A 234 -14.13 -2.74 -13.15
C PRO A 234 -12.63 -2.92 -13.36
N GLU A 235 -12.13 -4.14 -13.14
CA GLU A 235 -10.71 -4.49 -13.32
C GLU A 235 -10.20 -4.22 -14.74
N SER A 236 -11.09 -4.26 -15.74
CA SER A 236 -10.80 -4.00 -17.15
C SER A 236 -10.77 -2.51 -17.53
N ASN A 237 -11.08 -1.60 -16.61
CA ASN A 237 -10.97 -0.15 -16.86
C ASN A 237 -9.54 0.19 -17.28
N ILE A 238 -9.39 1.06 -18.27
CA ILE A 238 -8.07 1.38 -18.83
C ILE A 238 -7.54 2.65 -18.18
N HIS A 239 -6.36 2.54 -17.57
CA HIS A 239 -5.53 3.67 -17.18
C HIS A 239 -4.54 3.98 -18.30
N ARG A 240 -4.28 5.27 -18.54
CA ARG A 240 -3.34 5.74 -19.56
C ARG A 240 -2.06 6.25 -18.91
N GLY A 241 -1.56 5.51 -17.94
CA GLY A 241 -0.44 5.92 -17.11
C GLY A 241 0.82 6.24 -17.90
N ASP A 242 1.64 7.11 -17.33
CA ASP A 242 2.94 7.46 -17.88
C ASP A 242 3.85 6.24 -17.90
N LEU A 243 4.84 6.23 -18.81
CA LEU A 243 5.78 5.10 -18.94
C LEU A 243 6.51 4.80 -17.62
N GLN A 244 6.85 5.84 -16.86
CA GLN A 244 7.50 5.71 -15.55
C GLN A 244 6.59 5.06 -14.50
N GLN A 245 5.27 5.19 -14.65
CA GLN A 245 4.27 4.61 -13.77
C GLN A 245 3.79 3.22 -14.24
N GLY A 246 4.30 2.70 -15.36
CA GLY A 246 3.91 1.38 -15.90
C GLY A 246 3.13 1.41 -17.22
N GLY A 247 2.88 2.60 -17.76
CA GLY A 247 2.23 2.78 -19.06
C GLY A 247 0.72 2.50 -19.04
N LYS A 248 0.15 2.36 -20.24
CA LYS A 248 -1.27 2.00 -20.40
C LYS A 248 -1.50 0.56 -19.91
N GLN A 249 -2.31 0.41 -18.88
CA GLN A 249 -2.67 -0.89 -18.28
C GLN A 249 -4.14 -0.90 -17.84
N ASN A 250 -4.63 -2.08 -17.52
CA ASN A 250 -5.94 -2.25 -16.89
C ASN A 250 -5.90 -1.83 -15.41
N HIS A 251 -7.06 -1.51 -14.84
CA HIS A 251 -7.21 -1.11 -13.45
C HIS A 251 -6.69 -2.19 -12.50
N SER A 252 -6.79 -3.47 -12.85
CA SER A 252 -6.21 -4.55 -12.04
C SER A 252 -4.71 -4.44 -11.78
N HIS A 253 -3.98 -3.68 -12.60
CA HIS A 253 -2.58 -3.37 -12.37
C HIS A 253 -2.36 -2.20 -11.38
N TYR A 254 -3.28 -1.25 -11.35
CA TYR A 254 -3.16 0.00 -10.57
C TYR A 254 -4.05 0.09 -9.34
N HIS A 255 -4.98 -0.84 -9.19
CA HIS A 255 -6.03 -0.82 -8.18
C HIS A 255 -5.45 -0.60 -6.77
N ASN A 256 -4.53 -1.47 -6.35
CA ASN A 256 -3.95 -1.38 -5.00
C ASN A 256 -3.10 -0.13 -4.77
N VAL A 257 -2.61 0.52 -5.84
CA VAL A 257 -1.79 1.74 -5.74
C VAL A 257 -2.59 3.02 -5.97
N TYR A 258 -3.88 2.95 -6.31
CA TYR A 258 -4.69 4.12 -6.63
C TYR A 258 -4.72 5.13 -5.48
N GLY A 259 -5.03 4.68 -4.26
CA GLY A 259 -5.04 5.51 -3.07
C GLY A 259 -3.66 6.09 -2.72
N MET A 260 -2.59 5.30 -2.91
CA MET A 260 -1.21 5.76 -2.72
C MET A 260 -0.84 6.88 -3.71
N LEU A 261 -1.23 6.76 -4.98
CA LEU A 261 -0.99 7.77 -6.01
C LEU A 261 -1.80 9.05 -5.77
N MET A 262 -3.04 8.92 -5.28
CA MET A 262 -3.84 10.07 -4.83
C MET A 262 -3.18 10.78 -3.64
N ALA A 263 -2.75 10.03 -2.63
CA ALA A 263 -2.09 10.57 -1.45
C ALA A 263 -0.76 11.27 -1.80
N ARG A 264 0.00 10.70 -2.75
CA ARG A 264 1.18 11.35 -3.35
C ARG A 264 0.81 12.67 -4.01
N SER A 265 -0.23 12.68 -4.84
CA SER A 265 -0.68 13.91 -5.53
C SER A 265 -1.10 14.99 -4.54
N THR A 266 -1.79 14.61 -3.47
CA THR A 266 -2.16 15.52 -2.38
C THR A 266 -0.91 16.06 -1.67
N TYR A 267 0.03 15.18 -1.35
CA TYR A 267 1.29 15.55 -0.71
C TYR A 267 2.05 16.62 -1.54
N GLU A 268 2.22 16.37 -2.84
CA GLU A 268 2.92 17.29 -3.74
C GLU A 268 2.19 18.64 -3.84
N GLY A 269 0.86 18.66 -3.91
CA GLY A 269 0.07 19.90 -3.85
C GLY A 269 0.26 20.71 -2.57
N MET A 270 0.34 20.04 -1.41
CA MET A 270 0.62 20.71 -0.14
C MET A 270 2.03 21.32 -0.13
N LYS A 271 3.03 20.63 -0.70
CA LYS A 271 4.39 21.16 -0.85
C LYS A 271 4.43 22.37 -1.77
N LEU A 272 3.68 22.35 -2.87
CA LEU A 272 3.56 23.49 -3.79
C LEU A 272 2.95 24.73 -3.13
N ALA A 273 2.08 24.56 -2.13
CA ALA A 273 1.52 25.69 -1.38
C ALA A 273 2.47 26.24 -0.32
N LYS A 274 3.11 25.36 0.46
CA LYS A 274 3.94 25.75 1.61
C LYS A 274 5.18 24.86 1.69
N GLU A 275 6.19 25.19 0.90
CA GLU A 275 7.44 24.40 0.79
C GLU A 275 8.14 24.17 2.13
N GLN A 276 8.12 25.14 3.04
CA GLN A 276 8.79 25.04 4.34
C GLN A 276 7.94 24.32 5.41
N LYS A 277 6.67 24.02 5.11
CA LYS A 277 5.79 23.29 6.02
C LYS A 277 5.81 21.81 5.69
N ARG A 278 5.82 20.97 6.73
CA ARG A 278 5.62 19.52 6.60
C ARG A 278 4.14 19.24 6.28
N PRO A 279 3.84 18.60 5.15
CA PRO A 279 2.48 18.18 4.83
C PRO A 279 1.96 17.12 5.80
N PHE A 280 0.65 17.12 5.99
CA PHE A 280 -0.09 16.08 6.69
C PHE A 280 -1.18 15.56 5.75
N VAL A 281 -0.98 14.36 5.22
CA VAL A 281 -1.98 13.65 4.43
C VAL A 281 -2.44 12.43 5.21
N LEU A 282 -3.73 12.32 5.42
CA LEU A 282 -4.38 11.12 5.95
C LEU A 282 -5.02 10.40 4.77
N THR A 283 -4.77 9.12 4.56
CA THR A 283 -5.37 8.34 3.47
C THR A 283 -6.03 7.10 4.01
N ARG A 284 -7.18 6.72 3.43
CA ARG A 284 -7.84 5.46 3.77
C ARG A 284 -7.17 4.29 3.06
N ALA A 285 -7.13 4.34 1.73
CA ALA A 285 -6.51 3.29 0.94
C ALA A 285 -5.00 3.50 0.77
N GLY A 286 -4.28 2.38 0.70
CA GLY A 286 -2.82 2.37 0.63
C GLY A 286 -2.23 1.08 0.09
N PHE A 287 -0.96 1.15 -0.24
CA PHE A 287 -0.11 0.03 -0.62
C PHE A 287 1.18 0.03 0.22
N VAL A 288 1.91 -1.09 0.23
CA VAL A 288 3.26 -1.12 0.82
C VAL A 288 4.11 0.05 0.30
N GLY A 289 4.72 0.81 1.21
CA GLY A 289 5.49 2.02 0.90
C GLY A 289 4.69 3.33 0.97
N SER A 290 3.37 3.28 1.19
CA SER A 290 2.55 4.48 1.36
C SER A 290 3.01 5.34 2.53
N GLN A 291 3.62 4.77 3.57
CA GLN A 291 4.17 5.53 4.70
C GLN A 291 5.32 6.49 4.33
N ARG A 292 5.91 6.33 3.13
CA ARG A 292 6.97 7.18 2.64
C ARG A 292 6.40 8.52 2.19
N GLY A 293 6.99 9.60 2.70
CA GLY A 293 6.95 10.89 2.01
C GLY A 293 7.74 10.78 0.72
N LEU A 294 7.06 10.67 -0.41
CA LEU A 294 7.72 10.64 -1.71
C LEU A 294 8.26 12.05 -2.00
N ALA A 295 9.53 12.28 -1.69
CA ALA A 295 10.34 13.24 -2.42
C ALA A 295 11.75 12.71 -2.57
N ASP A 296 12.29 13.01 -3.74
CA ASP A 296 13.70 12.95 -4.06
C ASP A 296 14.54 13.69 -3.01
N SER A 297 15.60 13.02 -2.56
CA SER A 297 16.78 13.46 -1.80
C SER A 297 16.76 14.54 -0.70
N HIS A 298 15.78 15.44 -0.54
CA HIS A 298 15.90 16.53 0.43
C HIS A 298 14.67 17.00 1.22
N ILE A 299 13.44 16.52 0.98
CA ILE A 299 12.28 17.06 1.70
C ILE A 299 11.23 15.99 2.04
N GLN A 300 10.98 15.84 3.34
CA GLN A 300 10.26 14.72 3.93
C GLN A 300 8.75 15.04 4.12
N GLY A 301 7.85 14.04 4.00
CA GLY A 301 6.37 14.19 4.07
C GLY A 301 5.50 13.03 4.58
N GLN A 302 4.33 13.26 5.24
CA GLN A 302 3.51 12.17 5.80
C GLN A 302 2.42 11.73 4.86
N ILE A 303 2.21 10.41 4.79
CA ILE A 303 0.91 9.80 4.57
C ILE A 303 0.64 8.94 5.81
N LEU A 304 -0.34 9.31 6.65
CA LEU A 304 -0.83 8.44 7.72
C LEU A 304 -1.84 7.47 7.09
N VAL A 305 -1.60 6.18 7.29
CA VAL A 305 -2.25 5.09 6.57
C VAL A 305 -2.85 4.13 7.61
N ASP A 306 -3.86 4.57 8.35
CA ASP A 306 -4.75 3.66 9.12
C ASP A 306 -5.98 4.43 9.64
N LEU A 307 -7.18 3.89 9.35
CA LEU A 307 -8.47 4.41 9.79
C LEU A 307 -9.41 3.32 10.32
N LEU A 308 -8.91 2.10 10.61
CA LEU A 308 -9.73 0.97 11.07
C LEU A 308 -10.69 1.38 12.22
N GLY A 309 -10.24 2.25 13.11
CA GLY A 309 -11.05 2.77 14.22
C GLY A 309 -11.98 3.95 13.90
N MET A 310 -11.71 4.74 12.85
CA MET A 310 -12.43 6.00 12.63
C MET A 310 -13.79 5.81 11.94
N GLN A 311 -13.94 4.87 10.99
CA GLN A 311 -15.24 4.68 10.34
C GLN A 311 -16.31 4.15 11.31
N HIS A 312 -15.94 3.28 12.26
CA HIS A 312 -16.88 2.74 13.23
C HIS A 312 -17.38 3.75 14.27
N GLN A 313 -16.69 4.89 14.41
CA GLN A 313 -17.04 5.96 15.37
C GLN A 313 -17.50 7.26 14.70
N SER A 314 -17.30 7.42 13.39
CA SER A 314 -17.56 8.68 12.70
C SER A 314 -18.97 8.74 12.10
N CYS A 315 -19.49 7.61 11.60
CA CYS A 315 -20.89 7.39 11.25
C CYS A 315 -21.40 6.20 12.12
#